data_AF-A0A976Q8L7-F1
#
_entry.id   AF-A0A976Q8L7-F1
#
_cell.length_a   1.000
_cell.length_b   1.000
_cell.length_c   1.000
_cell.angle_alpha   90.00
_cell.angle_beta   90.00
_cell.angle_gamma   90.00
#
_symmetry.space_group_name_H-M   'P 1'
#
loop_
_entity.id
_entity.type
_entity.pdbx_description
1 polymer ?
#
loop_
_entity_poly.entity_id
_entity_poly.type
_entity_poly.pdbx_seq_one_letter_code
_entity_poly.pdbx_strand_id
1 'polypeptide(L)' 'MVSILEWVVAILTLLYAGLLIAYRYWYHQLRNFEPLPASHLSTTFTHFSIVIPARNESANIKACIDSILAQNYSKNDYE' A
#
# COMPACT_ATOMS: atom_id res chain seq x y z
N MET A 1 34.78 27.01 -16.90
CA MET A 1 33.89 25.92 -17.39
C MET A 1 33.22 25.18 -16.24
N VAL A 2 33.98 24.77 -15.21
CA VAL A 2 33.44 24.09 -14.00
C VAL A 2 32.42 24.95 -13.23
N SER A 3 32.68 26.25 -13.05
CA SER A 3 31.79 27.11 -12.26
C SER A 3 30.37 27.29 -12.83
N ILE A 4 30.21 27.29 -14.16
CA ILE A 4 28.89 27.40 -14.79
C ILE A 4 28.10 26.11 -14.56
N LEU A 5 28.77 24.96 -14.66
CA LEU A 5 28.17 23.66 -14.39
C LEU A 5 27.72 23.54 -12.92
N GLU A 6 28.53 24.03 -11.98
CA GLU A 6 28.19 24.08 -10.56
C GLU A 6 26.90 24.87 -10.29
N TRP A 7 26.77 26.07 -10.90
CA TRP A 7 25.56 26.88 -10.77
C TRP A 7 24.33 26.20 -11.38
N VAL A 8 24.46 25.56 -12.53
CA VAL A 8 23.36 24.82 -13.17
C VAL A 8 22.90 23.65 -12.29
N VAL A 9 23.84 22.86 -11.76
CA VAL A 9 23.52 21.74 -10.86
C VAL A 9 22.90 22.25 -9.56
N ALA A 10 23.40 23.34 -8.99
CA ALA A 10 22.83 23.94 -7.79
C ALA A 10 21.36 24.40 -8.02
N ILE A 11 21.08 25.06 -9.14
CA ILE A 11 19.72 25.50 -9.50
C ILE A 11 18.80 24.29 -9.68
N LEU A 12 19.23 23.27 -10.42
CA LEU A 12 18.44 22.05 -10.63
C LEU A 12 18.16 21.33 -9.30
N THR A 13 19.13 21.31 -8.39
CA THR A 13 18.97 20.71 -7.05
C THR A 13 17.96 21.48 -6.22
N LEU A 14 17.99 22.82 -6.25
CA LEU A 14 17.03 23.66 -5.55
C LEU A 14 15.62 23.51 -6.10
N LEU A 15 15.46 23.44 -7.43
CA LEU A 15 14.17 23.19 -8.07
C LEU A 15 13.62 21.81 -7.68
N TYR A 16 14.46 20.78 -7.68
CA TYR A 16 14.07 19.44 -7.28
C TYR A 16 13.66 19.38 -5.80
N ALA A 17 14.43 20.01 -4.91
CA ALA A 17 14.09 20.12 -3.49
C ALA A 17 12.74 20.84 -3.30
N GLY A 18 12.50 21.92 -4.05
CA GLY A 18 11.21 22.61 -4.07
C GLY A 18 10.06 21.69 -4.48
N LEU A 19 10.26 20.88 -5.51
CA LEU A 19 9.26 19.91 -5.98
C LEU A 19 8.93 18.86 -4.90
N LEU A 20 9.94 18.36 -4.18
CA LEU A 20 9.75 17.40 -3.08
C LEU A 20 8.98 18.02 -1.91
N ILE A 21 9.29 19.27 -1.54
CA ILE A 21 8.56 19.98 -0.47
C ILE A 21 7.10 20.19 -0.87
N ALA A 22 6.86 20.60 -2.11
CA ALA A 22 5.52 20.81 -2.63
C ALA A 22 4.72 19.50 -2.64
N TYR A 23 5.30 18.41 -3.16
CA TYR A 23 4.70 17.08 -3.12
C TYR A 23 4.35 16.66 -1.68
N ARG A 24 5.29 16.81 -0.75
CA ARG A 24 5.07 16.49 0.67
C ARG A 24 3.95 17.33 1.28
N TYR A 25 3.88 18.62 0.95
CA TYR A 25 2.81 19.51 1.41
C TYR A 25 1.44 19.02 0.96
N TRP A 26 1.28 18.71 -0.33
CA TRP A 26 0.01 18.17 -0.84
C TRP A 26 -0.29 16.77 -0.33
N TYR A 27 0.73 15.94 -0.09
CA TYR A 27 0.54 14.64 0.53
C TYR A 27 -0.05 14.76 1.95
N HIS A 28 0.41 15.75 2.74
CA HIS A 28 -0.19 16.02 4.06
C HIS A 28 -1.61 16.59 3.99
N GLN A 29 -2.00 17.17 2.86
CA GLN A 29 -3.35 17.65 2.62
C GLN A 29 -4.32 16.51 2.22
N LEU A 30 -3.80 15.33 1.86
CA LEU A 30 -4.65 14.15 1.67
C LEU A 30 -5.40 13.88 2.97
N ARG A 31 -6.70 13.65 2.85
CA ARG A 31 -7.53 13.28 4.00
C ARG A 31 -6.97 12.00 4.59
N ASN A 32 -6.73 12.04 5.90
CA ASN A 32 -6.43 10.81 6.63
C ASN A 32 -7.58 9.82 6.44
N PHE A 33 -7.23 8.55 6.28
CA PHE A 33 -8.22 7.50 6.29
C PHE A 33 -8.90 7.49 7.66
N GLU A 34 -10.16 7.89 7.70
CA GLU A 34 -11.00 7.73 8.88
C GLU A 34 -11.71 6.38 8.75
N PRO A 35 -11.36 5.37 9.57
CA PRO A 35 -12.10 4.12 9.56
C PRO A 35 -13.57 4.42 9.87
N LEU A 36 -14.46 3.82 9.09
CA LEU A 36 -15.90 3.94 9.31
C LEU A 36 -16.21 3.59 10.77
N PRO A 37 -17.05 4.38 11.46
CA PRO A 37 -17.45 4.05 12.82
C PRO A 37 -18.06 2.64 12.85
N ALA A 38 -17.87 1.91 13.95
CA ALA A 38 -18.27 0.50 14.05
C ALA A 38 -19.77 0.25 13.75
N SER A 39 -20.61 1.28 13.86
CA SER A 39 -22.03 1.26 13.48
C SER A 39 -22.29 1.15 11.97
N HIS A 40 -21.29 1.46 11.13
CA HIS A 40 -21.33 1.31 9.67
C HIS A 40 -20.60 0.07 9.17
N LEU A 41 -19.99 -0.71 10.07
CA LEU A 41 -19.45 -2.01 9.70
C LEU A 41 -20.64 -2.94 9.45
N SER A 42 -20.81 -3.34 8.18
CA SER A 42 -21.78 -4.35 7.80
C SER A 42 -21.57 -5.60 8.65
N THR A 43 -22.64 -6.06 9.30
CA THR A 43 -22.68 -7.35 10.00
C THR A 43 -22.67 -8.53 9.01
N THR A 44 -22.87 -8.24 7.72
CA THR A 44 -22.77 -9.20 6.63
C THR A 44 -21.34 -9.25 6.13
N PHE A 45 -20.73 -10.42 6.22
CA PHE A 45 -19.46 -10.72 5.58
C PHE A 45 -19.62 -10.68 4.05
N THR A 46 -18.61 -10.17 3.35
CA THR A 46 -18.60 -10.15 1.89
C THR A 46 -18.07 -11.48 1.41
N HIS A 47 -18.80 -12.15 0.52
CA HIS A 47 -18.31 -13.38 -0.09
C HIS A 47 -17.28 -13.06 -1.19
N PHE A 48 -16.09 -13.65 -1.13
CA PHE A 48 -15.03 -13.45 -2.11
C PHE A 48 -14.17 -14.70 -2.32
N SER A 49 -13.53 -14.80 -3.49
CA SER A 49 -12.65 -15.92 -3.82
C SER A 49 -11.17 -15.52 -3.68
N ILE A 50 -10.37 -16.38 -3.04
CA ILE A 50 -8.93 -16.23 -2.85
C ILE A 50 -8.21 -17.01 -3.95
N VAL A 51 -7.70 -16.30 -4.95
CA VAL A 51 -6.90 -16.92 -6.01
C VAL A 51 -5.44 -16.98 -5.60
N ILE A 52 -4.92 -18.19 -5.37
CA ILE A 52 -3.52 -18.44 -5.00
C ILE A 52 -2.75 -18.90 -6.25
N PRO A 53 -1.97 -18.03 -6.91
CA PRO A 53 -1.07 -18.48 -7.96
C PRO A 53 0.11 -19.25 -7.36
N ALA A 54 0.24 -20.54 -7.68
CA ALA A 54 1.31 -21.39 -7.15
C ALA A 54 2.10 -22.07 -8.29
N ARG A 55 3.41 -21.83 -8.34
CA ARG A 55 4.36 -22.54 -9.21
C ARG A 55 5.62 -22.87 -8.43
N ASN A 56 5.98 -24.14 -8.33
CA ASN A 56 7.13 -24.63 -7.55
C ASN A 56 7.09 -24.26 -6.05
N GLU A 57 5.91 -23.99 -5.47
CA GLU A 57 5.73 -23.57 -4.07
C GLU A 57 5.49 -24.73 -3.10
N SER A 58 5.95 -25.95 -3.40
CA SER A 58 5.68 -27.14 -2.56
C SER A 58 6.13 -26.96 -1.11
N ALA A 59 7.21 -26.20 -0.87
CA ALA A 59 7.73 -25.91 0.46
C ALA A 59 6.86 -24.94 1.27
N ASN A 60 6.11 -24.03 0.61
CA ASN A 60 5.43 -22.92 1.27
C ASN A 60 3.91 -22.98 1.17
N ILE A 61 3.35 -23.72 0.20
CA ILE A 61 1.92 -23.72 -0.09
C ILE A 61 1.08 -24.17 1.12
N LYS A 62 1.59 -25.13 1.90
CA LYS A 62 0.92 -25.58 3.13
C LYS A 62 0.86 -24.47 4.17
N ALA A 63 1.97 -23.79 4.43
CA ALA A 63 2.01 -22.70 5.40
C ALA A 63 1.11 -21.52 4.98
N CYS A 64 1.05 -21.22 3.68
CA CYS A 64 0.15 -20.21 3.12
C CYS A 64 -1.32 -20.57 3.38
N ILE A 65 -1.76 -21.78 3.02
CA ILE A 65 -3.13 -22.24 3.25
C ILE A 65 -3.47 -22.26 4.76
N ASP A 66 -2.57 -22.80 5.59
CA ASP A 66 -2.75 -22.85 7.04
C ASP A 66 -2.95 -21.43 7.63
N SER A 67 -2.21 -20.43 7.11
CA SER A 67 -2.34 -19.03 7.54
C SER A 67 -3.66 -18.37 7.12
N ILE A 68 -4.20 -18.73 5.95
CA ILE A 68 -5.50 -18.24 5.47
C ILE A 68 -6.63 -18.81 6.34
N LEU A 69 -6.58 -20.12 6.61
CA LEU A 69 -7.58 -20.81 7.43
C LEU A 69 -7.56 -20.40 8.91
N ALA A 70 -6.44 -19.86 9.40
CA ALA A 70 -6.30 -19.35 10.77
C ALA A 70 -6.86 -17.93 10.98
N GLN A 71 -7.35 -17.26 9.93
CA GLN A 71 -7.92 -15.92 10.04
C GLN A 71 -9.29 -15.92 10.75
N ASN A 72 -9.62 -14.79 11.39
CA ASN A 72 -10.91 -14.60 12.08
C ASN A 72 -12.00 -14.07 11.13
N TYR A 73 -12.12 -14.69 9.95
CA TYR A 73 -13.18 -14.41 8.97
C TYR A 73 -14.12 -15.61 8.88
N SER A 74 -15.39 -15.36 8.59
CA SER A 74 -16.40 -16.43 8.48
C SER A 74 -16.03 -17.40 7.36
N LYS A 75 -15.93 -18.71 7.69
CA LYS A 75 -15.51 -19.77 6.76
C LYS A 75 -16.48 -20.03 5.62
N ASN A 76 -17.69 -19.49 5.68
CA ASN A 76 -18.70 -19.62 4.63
C ASN A 76 -18.67 -18.45 3.65
N ASP A 77 -17.87 -17.42 3.96
CA ASP A 77 -17.84 -16.16 3.23
C ASP A 77 -16.56 -15.98 2.41
N TYR A 78 -15.81 -17.07 2.18
CA TYR A 78 -14.73 -17.10 1.20
C TYR A 78 -14.53 -18.50 0.61
N GLU A 79 -13.91 -18.55 -0.57
CA GLU A 79 -13.52 -19.78 -1.28
C GLU A 79 -12.09 -19.71 -1.83
#